data_AF-A0A661E8S6-F1
#
_entry.id   AF-A0A661E8S6-F1
#
_cell.length_a   1.000
_cell.length_b   1.000
_cell.length_c   1.000
_cell.angle_alpha   90.00
_cell.angle_beta   90.00
_cell.angle_gamma   90.00
#
_symmetry.space_group_name_H-M   'P 1'
#
loop_
_entity.id
_entity.type
_entity.pdbx_description
1 polymer ?
#
loop_
_entity_poly.entity_id
_entity_poly.type
_entity_poly.pdbx_seq_one_letter_code
_entity_poly.pdbx_strand_id
1 'polypeptide(L)'
;MNDSYAETFSLPTAQTVLDPRAAFIPALSLTDDALAVEWQIAPGYYLYKDKTKIYKVSPDKRTRLQPTFATGELVNDQEFGPQTVYRHYTVMTIDTPIYR
;
A
#
# COMPACT_ATOMS: atom_id res chain seq x y z
N MET A 1 44.42 2.77 37.04
CA MET A 1 44.05 1.91 35.89
C MET A 1 42.95 0.97 36.36
N ASN A 2 41.70 1.27 36.02
CA ASN A 2 40.64 0.27 35.90
C ASN A 2 39.48 0.92 35.13
N ASP A 3 39.44 0.66 33.82
CA ASP A 3 38.39 1.10 32.92
C ASP A 3 37.06 0.41 33.25
N SER A 4 35.96 1.16 33.31
CA SER A 4 34.61 0.59 33.07
C SER A 4 33.60 1.70 32.79
N TYR A 5 33.70 2.28 31.59
CA TYR A 5 32.57 2.97 30.97
C TYR A 5 31.57 1.91 30.53
N ALA A 6 30.71 1.45 31.44
CA ALA A 6 29.52 0.70 31.06
C ALA A 6 28.51 1.70 30.49
N GLU A 7 28.72 2.13 29.25
CA GLU A 7 27.67 2.78 28.49
C GLU A 7 26.60 1.72 28.20
N THR A 8 25.51 1.78 28.94
CA THR A 8 24.29 1.04 28.64
C THR A 8 23.74 1.53 27.31
N PHE A 9 24.13 0.88 26.22
CA PHE A 9 23.55 1.07 24.91
C PHE A 9 22.12 0.49 24.94
N SER A 10 21.14 1.31 25.28
CA SER A 10 19.73 0.95 25.09
C SER A 10 19.44 1.03 23.60
N LEU A 11 19.29 -0.14 22.96
CA LEU A 11 18.74 -0.20 21.61
C LEU A 11 17.35 0.43 21.65
N PRO A 12 17.00 1.33 20.71
CA PRO A 12 15.66 1.89 20.62
C PRO A 12 14.68 0.72 20.54
N THR A 13 13.63 0.78 21.37
CA THR A 13 12.52 -0.19 21.42
C THR A 13 12.18 -0.67 20.03
N ALA A 14 12.29 -1.98 19.80
CA ALA A 14 12.00 -2.62 18.54
C ALA A 14 10.69 -2.06 17.98
N GLN A 15 10.76 -1.30 16.88
CA GLN A 15 9.56 -0.93 16.14
C GLN A 15 8.93 -2.25 15.69
N THR A 16 7.81 -2.62 16.30
CA THR A 16 7.08 -3.83 15.95
C THR A 16 6.62 -3.69 14.51
N VAL A 17 7.28 -4.41 13.60
CA VAL A 17 6.85 -4.50 12.20
C VAL A 17 5.49 -5.19 12.20
N LEU A 18 4.49 -4.52 11.63
CA LEU A 18 3.14 -5.02 11.52
C LEU A 18 3.09 -6.10 10.43
N ASP A 19 2.23 -7.09 10.63
CA ASP A 19 1.86 -8.01 9.55
C ASP A 19 1.24 -7.20 8.39
N PRO A 20 1.52 -7.54 7.12
CA PRO A 20 0.95 -6.83 5.97
C PRO A 20 -0.58 -6.73 6.00
N ARG A 21 -1.28 -7.76 6.50
CA ARG A 21 -2.75 -7.72 6.60
C ARG A 21 -3.25 -6.75 7.66
N ALA A 22 -2.43 -6.38 8.63
CA ALA A 22 -2.74 -5.33 9.61
C ALA A 22 -2.32 -3.95 9.10
N ALA A 23 -1.27 -3.87 8.27
CA ALA A 23 -0.75 -2.62 7.72
C ALA A 23 -1.54 -2.10 6.52
N PHE A 24 -2.18 -2.97 5.75
CA PHE A 24 -2.90 -2.63 4.52
C PHE A 24 -4.31 -3.22 4.56
N ILE A 25 -5.29 -2.41 4.97
CA ILE A 25 -6.69 -2.82 5.12
C ILE A 25 -7.46 -2.36 3.87
N PRO A 26 -7.92 -3.29 3.01
CA PRO A 26 -8.77 -2.94 1.88
C PRO A 26 -10.24 -2.81 2.31
N ALA A 27 -10.96 -1.88 1.67
CA ALA A 27 -12.41 -1.80 1.66
C ALA A 27 -12.91 -1.71 0.22
N LEU A 28 -14.10 -2.25 -0.04
CA LEU A 28 -14.71 -2.27 -1.37
C LEU A 28 -16.05 -1.55 -1.30
N SER A 29 -16.23 -0.61 -2.21
CA SER A 29 -17.48 0.12 -2.41
C SER A 29 -17.92 -0.06 -3.86
N LEU A 30 -19.12 -0.59 -4.06
CA LEU A 30 -19.69 -0.79 -5.39
C LEU A 30 -20.84 0.20 -5.58
N THR A 31 -20.78 0.98 -6.64
CA THR A 31 -21.92 1.73 -7.17
C THR A 31 -22.40 1.07 -8.45
N ASP A 32 -23.45 1.62 -9.03
CA ASP A 32 -23.88 1.23 -10.37
C ASP A 32 -22.71 1.41 -11.37
N ASP A 33 -22.11 2.59 -11.45
CA ASP A 33 -21.13 2.86 -12.52
C ASP A 33 -19.69 2.40 -12.23
N ALA A 34 -19.34 2.13 -10.97
CA ALA A 34 -17.95 1.88 -10.60
C ALA A 34 -17.75 0.98 -9.38
N LEU A 35 -16.62 0.27 -9.39
CA LEU A 35 -16.04 -0.38 -8.22
C LEU A 35 -14.89 0.48 -7.67
N ALA A 36 -15.01 0.95 -6.44
CA ALA A 36 -13.93 1.61 -5.71
C ALA A 36 -13.26 0.61 -4.75
N VAL A 37 -11.93 0.56 -4.82
CA VAL A 37 -11.07 -0.17 -3.88
C VAL A 37 -10.32 0.84 -3.05
N GLU A 38 -10.69 0.93 -1.78
CA GLU A 38 -10.10 1.84 -0.81
C GLU A 38 -9.06 1.08 0.02
N TRP A 39 -7.96 1.74 0.37
CA TRP A 39 -6.91 1.17 1.20
C TRP A 39 -6.62 2.08 2.36
N GLN A 40 -6.76 1.59 3.59
CA GLN A 40 -6.17 2.21 4.77
C GLN A 40 -4.77 1.63 4.98
N ILE A 41 -3.79 2.51 5.13
CA ILE A 41 -2.37 2.19 5.21
C ILE A 41 -1.83 2.66 6.56
N ALA A 42 -1.26 1.76 7.35
CA ALA A 42 -0.71 2.10 8.66
C ALA A 42 0.43 3.14 8.56
N PRO A 43 0.61 3.99 9.59
CA PRO A 43 1.72 4.93 9.65
C PRO A 43 3.07 4.23 9.48
N GLY A 44 3.95 4.81 8.65
CA GLY A 44 5.26 4.23 8.32
C GLY A 44 5.25 3.23 7.16
N TYR A 45 4.08 2.85 6.65
CA TYR A 45 3.92 1.97 5.48
C TYR A 45 3.49 2.75 4.25
N TYR A 46 3.71 2.18 3.07
CA TYR A 46 3.30 2.77 1.81
C TYR A 46 3.09 1.71 0.72
N LEU A 47 2.24 2.06 -0.26
CA LEU A 47 2.03 1.26 -1.48
C LEU A 47 2.63 1.98 -2.67
N TYR A 48 3.40 1.26 -3.48
CA TYR A 48 3.86 1.78 -4.77
C TYR A 48 2.72 1.75 -5.80
N LYS A 49 2.46 2.87 -6.47
CA LYS A 49 1.45 2.96 -7.53
C LYS A 49 1.72 1.96 -8.65
N ASP A 50 2.92 1.98 -9.20
CA ASP A 50 3.25 1.19 -10.40
C ASP A 50 3.42 -0.31 -10.13
N LYS A 51 3.63 -0.68 -8.86
CA LYS A 51 3.71 -2.08 -8.43
C LYS A 51 2.34 -2.64 -8.01
N THR A 52 1.32 -1.79 -7.85
CA THR A 52 -0.03 -2.24 -7.49
C THR A 52 -0.82 -2.65 -8.74
N LYS A 53 -1.37 -3.86 -8.72
CA LYS A 53 -2.10 -4.44 -9.87
C LYS A 53 -3.39 -5.09 -9.37
N ILE A 54 -4.51 -4.70 -9.97
CA ILE A 54 -5.82 -5.29 -9.66
C ILE A 54 -6.18 -6.32 -10.72
N TYR A 55 -6.74 -7.45 -10.29
CA TYR A 55 -7.19 -8.52 -11.15
C TYR A 55 -8.60 -8.96 -10.78
N LYS A 56 -9.45 -9.18 -11.79
CA LYS A 56 -10.67 -9.96 -11.64
C LYS A 56 -10.30 -11.44 -11.76
N VAL A 57 -10.64 -12.21 -10.73
CA VAL A 57 -10.39 -13.65 -10.68
C VAL A 57 -11.72 -14.38 -10.79
N SER A 58 -11.84 -15.26 -11.77
CA SER A 58 -12.89 -16.28 -11.90
C SER A 58 -12.24 -17.66 -11.90
N PRO A 59 -13.00 -18.76 -11.72
CA PRO A 59 -12.44 -20.12 -11.61
C PRO A 59 -11.39 -20.44 -12.69
N ASP A 60 -11.66 -20.08 -13.95
CA ASP A 60 -10.79 -20.42 -15.08
C ASP A 60 -9.97 -19.24 -15.64
N LYS A 61 -10.13 -18.02 -15.10
CA LYS A 61 -9.56 -16.82 -15.72
C LYS A 61 -9.12 -15.77 -14.70
N ARG A 62 -7.93 -15.22 -14.94
CA ARG A 62 -7.44 -14.01 -14.28
C ARG A 62 -7.32 -12.89 -15.30
N THR A 63 -8.13 -11.84 -15.15
CA THR A 63 -8.14 -10.68 -16.05
C THR A 63 -7.56 -9.47 -15.32
N ARG A 64 -6.51 -8.87 -15.88
CA ARG A 64 -5.94 -7.63 -15.33
C ARG A 64 -6.91 -6.47 -15.57
N LEU A 65 -7.25 -5.74 -14.51
CA LEU A 65 -8.06 -4.53 -14.58
C LEU A 65 -7.17 -3.29 -14.72
N GLN A 66 -7.74 -2.22 -15.24
CA GLN A 66 -7.07 -0.93 -15.44
C GLN A 66 -7.79 0.12 -14.58
N PRO A 67 -7.51 0.15 -13.26
CA PRO A 67 -8.12 1.15 -12.39
C PRO A 67 -7.54 2.53 -12.66
N THR A 68 -8.36 3.54 -12.45
CA THR A 68 -7.91 4.91 -12.23
C THR A 68 -7.38 5.01 -10.81
N PHE A 69 -6.10 5.34 -10.68
CA PHE A 69 -5.44 5.52 -9.39
C PHE A 69 -5.54 6.98 -8.94
N ALA A 70 -5.76 7.20 -7.65
CA ALA A 70 -5.67 8.54 -7.05
C ALA A 70 -4.26 9.17 -7.20
N THR A 71 -4.18 10.48 -7.00
CA THR A 71 -2.89 11.20 -6.93
C THR A 71 -2.08 10.67 -5.75
N GLY A 72 -0.84 10.25 -6.02
CA GLY A 72 0.10 9.79 -4.99
C GLY A 72 1.21 10.80 -4.72
N GLU A 73 2.05 10.49 -3.74
CA GLU A 73 3.26 11.24 -3.39
C GLU A 73 4.42 10.77 -4.28
N LEU A 74 5.15 11.71 -4.91
CA LEU A 74 6.38 11.38 -5.62
C LEU A 74 7.54 11.33 -4.64
N VAL A 75 8.17 10.17 -4.49
CA VAL A 75 9.35 9.96 -3.65
C VAL A 75 10.53 9.55 -4.53
N ASN A 76 11.74 9.99 -4.18
CA ASN A 76 12.94 9.50 -4.83
C ASN A 76 13.47 8.30 -4.05
N ASP A 77 13.24 7.11 -4.60
CA ASP A 77 13.76 5.86 -4.06
C ASP A 77 15.21 5.69 -4.52
N GLN A 78 16.10 5.33 -3.60
CA GLN A 78 17.53 5.24 -3.90
C GLN A 78 17.86 4.09 -4.86
N GLU A 79 17.05 3.04 -4.89
CA GLU A 79 17.25 1.89 -5.78
C GLU A 79 16.45 2.01 -7.08
N PHE A 80 15.26 2.63 -7.02
CA PHE A 80 14.31 2.67 -8.14
C PHE A 80 14.10 4.05 -8.77
N GLY A 81 14.75 5.11 -8.26
CA GLY A 81 14.57 6.48 -8.72
C GLY A 81 13.19 7.05 -8.35
N PRO A 82 12.62 7.96 -9.15
CA PRO A 82 11.32 8.57 -8.87
C PRO A 82 10.20 7.53 -8.86
N GLN A 83 9.51 7.37 -7.73
CA GLN A 83 8.41 6.45 -7.53
C GLN A 83 7.18 7.20 -7.00
N THR A 84 5.99 6.86 -7.50
CA THR A 84 4.75 7.37 -6.90
C THR A 84 4.25 6.39 -5.84
N VAL A 85 4.00 6.86 -4.63
CA VAL A 85 3.57 6.06 -3.48
C VAL A 85 2.30 6.61 -2.84
N TYR A 86 1.62 5.75 -2.08
CA TYR A 86 0.45 6.09 -1.27
C TYR A 86 0.75 5.84 0.20
N ARG A 87 0.39 6.81 1.05
CA ARG A 87 0.48 6.73 2.52
C ARG A 87 -0.88 7.03 3.13
N HIS A 88 -1.16 6.44 4.29
CA HIS A 88 -2.40 6.59 5.07
C HIS A 88 -3.67 6.11 4.36
N TYR A 89 -3.96 6.60 3.16
CA TYR A 89 -5.16 6.30 2.41
C TYR A 89 -4.93 6.39 0.90
N THR A 90 -5.57 5.52 0.13
CA THR A 90 -5.74 5.69 -1.31
C THR A 90 -7.00 5.01 -1.80
N VAL A 91 -7.51 5.45 -2.95
CA VAL A 91 -8.65 4.84 -3.65
C VAL A 91 -8.27 4.55 -5.10
N MET A 92 -8.71 3.39 -5.57
CA MET A 92 -8.53 2.91 -6.94
C MET A 92 -9.91 2.61 -7.51
N THR A 93 -10.30 3.34 -8.56
CA THR A 93 -11.63 3.23 -9.15
C THR A 93 -11.58 2.45 -10.44
N ILE A 94 -12.45 1.48 -10.61
CA ILE A 94 -12.61 0.69 -11.82
C ILE A 94 -14.00 0.99 -12.35
N ASP A 95 -14.06 1.60 -13.53
CA ASP A 95 -15.34 1.80 -14.21
C ASP A 95 -15.90 0.43 -14.55
N THR A 96 -17.06 0.14 -13.99
CA THR A 96 -17.81 -1.07 -14.32
C THR A 96 -18.87 -0.64 -15.33
N PRO A 97 -18.67 -0.89 -16.64
CA PRO A 97 -19.81 -0.87 -17.53
C PRO A 97 -20.72 -1.99 -17.02
N ILE A 98 -21.77 -1.61 -16.30
CA ILE A 98 -22.74 -2.53 -15.74
C ILE A 98 -23.18 -3.47 -16.84
N TYR A 99 -23.29 -4.75 -16.49
CA TYR A 99 -24.12 -5.74 -17.17
C TYR A 99 -25.29 -5.06 -17.93
N ARG A 100 -25.09 -4.78 -19.21
CA ARG A 100 -26.16 -4.54 -20.18
C ARG A 100 -26.19 -5.71 -21.13
#